data_AF-A0AAD7FX40-F1
#
_entry.id   AF-A0AAD7FX40-F1
#
_cell.length_a   1.000
_cell.length_b   1.000
_cell.length_c   1.000
_cell.angle_alpha   90.00
_cell.angle_beta   90.00
_cell.angle_gamma   90.00
#
_symmetry.space_group_name_H-M   'P 1'
#
loop_
_entity.id
_entity.type
_entity.pdbx_description
1 polymer ?
#
loop_
_entity_poly.entity_id
_entity_poly.type
_entity_poly.pdbx_seq_one_letter_code
_entity_poly.pdbx_strand_id
1 'polypeptide(L)'
;PTRQIWDTFNHSIDGRLIKTIPIGSPCHDPTYNEGQCNTIRQNWHIPDFHIPNPSSIMDPIFLNKSCDPFDPRETPCQIGAYVQYA
;
A
#
# COMPACT_ATOMS: atom_id res chain seq x y z
N PRO A 1 -17.16 7.66 4.50
CA PRO A 1 -17.22 8.91 5.28
C PRO A 1 -16.72 10.10 4.45
N THR A 2 -17.20 11.32 4.72
CA THR A 2 -16.65 12.53 4.08
C THR A 2 -15.24 12.80 4.61
N ARG A 3 -14.46 13.63 3.91
CA ARG A 3 -13.11 14.03 4.36
C ARG A 3 -13.15 14.61 5.79
N GLN A 4 -14.11 15.49 6.06
CA GLN A 4 -14.27 16.11 7.38
C GLN A 4 -14.51 15.07 8.50
N ILE A 5 -15.25 13.99 8.23
CA ILE A 5 -15.44 12.93 9.23
C ILE A 5 -14.12 12.20 9.50
N TRP A 6 -13.33 11.91 8.44
CA TRP A 6 -12.00 11.31 8.60
C TRP A 6 -11.02 12.23 9.33
N ASP A 7 -11.07 13.54 9.07
CA ASP A 7 -10.22 14.53 9.75
C ASP A 7 -10.56 14.62 11.24
N THR A 8 -11.85 14.66 11.59
CA THR A 8 -12.31 14.62 12.99
C THR A 8 -11.90 13.33 13.68
N PHE A 9 -12.03 12.18 13.00
CA PHE A 9 -11.57 10.91 13.55
C PHE A 9 -10.06 10.91 13.77
N ASN A 10 -9.29 11.37 12.79
CA ASN A 10 -7.84 11.48 12.91
C ASN A 10 -7.42 12.34 14.11
N HIS A 11 -8.09 13.48 14.32
CA HIS A 11 -7.86 14.32 15.49
C HIS A 11 -8.18 13.59 16.81
N SER A 12 -9.24 12.79 16.85
CA SER A 12 -9.63 12.01 18.04
C SER A 12 -8.65 10.90 18.43
N ILE A 13 -7.77 10.49 17.51
CA ILE A 13 -6.72 9.48 17.73
C ILE A 13 -5.31 10.09 17.65
N ASP A 14 -5.17 11.36 18.03
CA ASP A 14 -3.90 12.10 18.07
C ASP A 14 -3.14 12.15 16.74
N GLY A 15 -3.86 12.21 15.62
CA GLY A 15 -3.24 12.29 14.30
C GLY A 15 -2.68 10.97 13.76
N ARG A 16 -3.08 9.82 14.33
CA ARG A 16 -2.53 8.50 14.01
C ARG A 16 -3.21 7.78 12.84
N LEU A 17 -4.21 8.39 12.19
CA LEU A 17 -4.87 7.78 11.03
C LEU A 17 -3.93 7.79 9.82
N ILE A 18 -3.64 6.63 9.25
CA ILE A 18 -2.78 6.50 8.08
C ILE A 18 -3.64 6.16 6.88
N LYS A 19 -3.65 7.04 5.87
CA LYS A 19 -4.25 6.70 4.57
C LYS A 19 -3.38 5.66 3.87
N THR A 20 -3.96 4.55 3.49
CA THR A 20 -3.22 3.47 2.83
C THR A 20 -2.62 3.91 1.51
N ILE A 21 -1.33 3.60 1.35
CA ILE A 21 -0.60 3.59 0.08
C ILE A 21 -0.04 2.17 -0.04
N PRO A 22 -0.53 1.35 -0.99
CA PRO A 22 -0.05 -0.01 -1.17
C PRO A 22 1.47 -0.07 -1.27
N ILE A 23 2.08 -1.07 -0.65
CA ILE A 23 3.54 -1.23 -0.66
C ILE A 23 4.11 -1.35 -2.09
N GLY A 24 3.31 -1.86 -3.04
CA GLY A 24 3.66 -1.96 -4.46
C GLY A 24 3.52 -0.66 -5.26
N SER A 25 2.98 0.43 -4.69
CA SER A 25 2.75 1.69 -5.44
C SER A 25 3.99 2.24 -6.17
N PRO A 26 5.23 2.14 -5.64
CA PRO A 26 6.43 2.55 -6.37
C PRO A 26 6.73 1.74 -7.63
N CYS A 27 6.06 0.62 -7.88
CA CYS A 27 6.20 -0.18 -9.09
C CYS A 27 5.27 0.24 -10.23
N HIS A 28 4.34 1.16 -9.99
CA HIS A 28 3.34 1.58 -10.97
C HIS A 28 3.31 3.10 -11.16
N ASP A 29 2.85 3.55 -12.33
CA ASP A 29 2.57 4.96 -12.55
C ASP A 29 1.37 5.45 -11.72
N PRO A 30 1.32 6.74 -11.33
CA PRO A 30 2.29 7.80 -11.63
C PRO A 30 3.45 7.90 -10.61
N THR A 31 3.48 7.02 -9.60
CA THR A 31 4.44 7.06 -8.50
C THR A 31 5.68 6.21 -8.74
N TYR A 32 5.91 5.80 -9.98
CA TYR A 32 6.96 4.86 -10.33
C TYR A 32 8.34 5.34 -9.86
N ASN A 33 9.03 4.47 -9.15
CA ASN A 33 10.41 4.64 -8.73
C ASN A 33 11.13 3.30 -8.87
N GLU A 34 12.04 3.22 -9.85
CA GLU A 34 12.74 1.98 -10.19
C GLU A 34 13.51 1.38 -9.00
N GLY A 35 14.25 2.21 -8.25
CA GLY A 35 15.05 1.74 -7.11
C GLY A 35 14.19 1.18 -5.97
N GLN A 36 13.10 1.86 -5.64
CA GLN A 36 12.14 1.37 -4.63
C GLN A 36 11.43 0.12 -5.12
N CYS A 37 10.98 0.09 -6.38
CA CYS A 37 10.33 -1.08 -6.95
C CYS A 37 11.23 -2.32 -6.93
N ASN A 38 12.51 -2.17 -7.29
CA ASN A 38 13.48 -3.26 -7.23
C ASN A 38 13.70 -3.75 -5.79
N THR A 39 13.75 -2.83 -4.82
CA THR A 39 13.84 -3.19 -3.39
C THR A 39 12.61 -3.99 -2.95
N ILE A 40 11.41 -3.56 -3.34
CA ILE A 40 10.16 -4.26 -3.03
C ILE A 40 10.16 -5.67 -3.66
N ARG A 41 10.47 -5.79 -4.94
CA ARG A 41 10.50 -7.08 -5.66
C ARG A 41 11.46 -8.08 -5.03
N GLN A 42 12.64 -7.62 -4.58
CA GLN A 42 13.64 -8.48 -3.93
C GLN A 42 13.20 -8.99 -2.56
N ASN A 43 12.35 -8.23 -1.85
CA ASN A 43 11.95 -8.54 -0.48
C ASN A 43 10.47 -8.98 -0.37
N TRP A 44 9.75 -9.10 -1.48
CA TRP A 44 8.30 -9.35 -1.52
C TRP A 44 7.82 -10.61 -0.80
N HIS A 45 8.71 -11.59 -0.62
CA HIS A 45 8.41 -12.84 0.07
C HIS A 45 9.03 -12.93 1.45
N ILE A 46 9.57 -11.83 1.98
CA ILE A 46 10.21 -11.75 3.30
C ILE A 46 9.22 -11.10 4.28
N PRO A 47 8.62 -11.85 5.22
CA PRO A 47 7.62 -11.31 6.14
C PRO A 47 8.05 -10.03 6.86
N ASP A 48 9.30 -9.97 7.32
CA ASP A 48 9.87 -8.81 8.03
C ASP A 48 9.89 -7.53 7.18
N PHE A 49 9.86 -7.64 5.85
CA PHE A 49 9.74 -6.48 4.97
C PHE A 49 8.32 -5.89 4.96
N HIS A 50 7.31 -6.72 5.21
CA HIS A 50 5.91 -6.31 5.22
C HIS A 50 5.46 -5.80 6.59
N ILE A 51 5.99 -6.35 7.69
CA ILE A 51 5.60 -6.00 9.09
C ILE A 51 5.55 -4.48 9.35
N PRO A 52 6.53 -3.67 8.92
CA PRO A 52 6.54 -2.25 9.23
C PRO A 52 5.53 -1.43 8.43
N ASN A 53 4.96 -2.00 7.35
CA ASN A 53 3.99 -1.30 6.52
C ASN A 53 2.58 -1.50 7.09
N PRO A 54 1.86 -0.42 7.45
CA PRO A 54 0.59 -0.49 8.19
C PRO A 54 -0.56 -1.13 7.40
N SER A 55 -0.40 -1.34 6.10
CA SER A 55 -1.44 -1.89 5.22
C SER A 55 -1.01 -3.15 4.48
N SER A 56 0.24 -3.57 4.61
CA SER A 56 0.77 -4.67 3.81
C SER A 56 0.24 -6.03 4.28
N ILE A 57 -0.05 -6.91 3.31
CA ILE A 57 -0.46 -8.29 3.56
C ILE A 57 0.63 -9.20 3.01
N MET A 58 1.13 -10.10 3.86
CA MET A 58 2.28 -10.96 3.54
C MET A 58 1.95 -12.06 2.53
N ASP A 59 0.70 -12.52 2.48
CA ASP A 59 0.25 -13.47 1.48
C ASP A 59 -0.45 -12.72 0.33
N PRO A 60 0.19 -12.63 -0.85
CA PRO A 60 -0.32 -11.85 -1.97
C PRO A 60 -1.63 -12.38 -2.55
N ILE A 61 -2.05 -13.62 -2.22
CA ILE A 61 -3.34 -14.14 -2.68
C ILE A 61 -4.51 -13.26 -2.22
N PHE A 62 -4.41 -12.67 -1.02
CA PHE A 62 -5.44 -11.79 -0.48
C PHE A 62 -5.43 -10.40 -1.14
N LEU A 63 -4.32 -10.01 -1.77
CA LEU A 63 -4.21 -8.73 -2.46
C LEU A 63 -4.86 -8.75 -3.84
N ASN A 64 -5.17 -9.94 -4.39
CA ASN A 64 -5.88 -10.11 -5.67
C ASN A 64 -5.30 -9.22 -6.79
N LYS A 65 -3.97 -9.14 -6.88
CA LYS A 65 -3.24 -8.31 -7.84
C LYS A 65 -3.65 -6.83 -7.91
N SER A 66 -4.22 -6.28 -6.84
CA SER A 66 -4.67 -4.88 -6.85
C SER A 66 -3.54 -3.86 -6.96
N CYS A 67 -2.33 -4.22 -6.52
CA CYS A 67 -1.11 -3.43 -6.70
C CYS A 67 0.12 -4.35 -6.58
N ASP A 68 0.22 -5.31 -7.50
CA ASP A 68 1.27 -6.33 -7.51
C ASP A 68 2.55 -5.77 -8.15
N PRO A 69 3.70 -5.76 -7.43
CA PRO A 69 4.92 -5.17 -7.95
C PRO A 69 5.48 -5.88 -9.20
N PHE A 70 5.00 -7.08 -9.53
CA PHE A 70 5.44 -7.85 -10.70
C PHE A 70 4.54 -7.64 -11.93
N ASP A 71 3.40 -6.99 -11.78
CA ASP A 71 2.59 -6.60 -12.94
C ASP A 71 3.25 -5.44 -13.72
N PRO A 72 2.84 -5.20 -14.98
CA PRO A 72 3.36 -4.08 -15.77
C PRO A 72 3.25 -2.73 -15.04
N ARG A 73 4.21 -1.83 -15.29
CA ARG A 73 4.26 -0.49 -14.68
C ARG A 73 2.98 0.31 -14.95
N GLU A 74 2.41 0.12 -16.12
CA GLU A 74 1.21 0.81 -16.60
C GLU A 74 -0.08 0.26 -15.97
N THR A 75 -0.01 -0.91 -15.30
CA THR A 75 -1.14 -1.47 -14.57
C THR A 75 -1.49 -0.52 -13.42
N PRO A 76 -2.74 -0.02 -13.34
CA PRO A 76 -3.12 0.88 -12.27
C PRO A 76 -3.02 0.21 -10.90
N CYS A 77 -2.22 0.79 -10.00
CA CYS A 77 -2.20 0.41 -8.60
C CYS A 77 -3.47 0.91 -7.89
N GLN A 78 -4.28 -0.03 -7.42
CA GLN A 78 -5.54 0.25 -6.73
C GLN A 78 -5.47 -0.18 -5.27
N ILE A 79 -6.27 0.46 -4.41
CA ILE A 79 -6.42 0.02 -3.01
C ILE A 79 -7.01 -1.39 -2.95
N GLY A 80 -7.96 -1.75 -3.84
CA GLY A 80 -8.50 -3.11 -3.93
C GLY A 80 -8.83 -3.75 -2.57
N ALA A 81 -8.14 -4.84 -2.25
CA ALA A 81 -8.33 -5.61 -1.01
C ALA A 81 -7.52 -5.09 0.19
N TYR A 82 -6.69 -4.07 0.02
CA TYR A 82 -6.03 -3.38 1.14
C TYR A 82 -7.07 -2.63 1.99
N VAL A 83 -6.76 -2.44 3.27
CA VAL A 83 -7.54 -1.52 4.12
C VAL A 83 -7.46 -0.09 3.57
N GLN A 84 -8.52 0.71 3.72
CA GLN A 84 -8.54 2.09 3.22
C GLN A 84 -7.70 3.04 4.10
N TYR A 85 -7.71 2.77 5.41
CA TYR A 85 -6.94 3.45 6.43
C TYR A 85 -6.48 2.44 7.48
N ALA A 86 -5.36 2.72 8.14
CA ALA A 86 -4.84 2.01 9.31
C ALA A 86 -4.76 2.94 10.52
#